data_AF-A0A0M8W929-F1
#
_entry.id   AF-A0A0M8W929-F1
#
_cell.length_a   1.000
_cell.length_b   1.000
_cell.length_c   1.000
_cell.angle_alpha   90.00
_cell.angle_beta   90.00
_cell.angle_gamma   90.00
#
_symmetry.space_group_name_H-M   'P 1'
#
loop_
_entity.id
_entity.type
_entity.pdbx_description
1 polymer ?
#
loop_
_entity_poly.entity_id
_entity_poly.type
_entity_poly.pdbx_seq_one_letter_code
_entity_poly.pdbx_strand_id
1 'polypeptide(L)'
;EWVHDDRRRQRAGIPEEVGHVSKTRLALGLLDRLAAQGLKVPVIVADAGYGRSVSFRLALEERGWSYVMAADPKEVARPAGAKPYQ
;
A
#
# COMPACT_ATOMS: atom_id res chain seq x y z
N GLU A 1 3.55 -20.61 -7.16
CA GLU A 1 4.77 -21.42 -7.36
C GLU A 1 5.96 -20.92 -6.54
N TRP A 2 6.44 -19.68 -6.72
CA TRP A 2 7.63 -19.17 -6.00
C TRP A 2 7.54 -19.18 -4.46
N VAL A 3 6.38 -18.80 -3.91
CA VAL A 3 6.19 -18.65 -2.46
C VAL A 3 6.17 -19.99 -1.70
N HIS A 4 6.18 -21.10 -2.43
CA HIS A 4 6.23 -22.46 -1.86
C HIS A 4 7.61 -23.12 -2.06
N ASP A 5 8.60 -22.40 -2.60
CA ASP A 5 9.97 -22.88 -2.77
C ASP A 5 10.84 -22.44 -1.58
N ASP A 6 10.96 -23.31 -0.58
CA ASP A 6 11.69 -23.00 0.64
C ASP A 6 13.18 -22.76 0.40
N ARG A 7 13.79 -23.44 -0.57
CA ARG A 7 15.20 -23.20 -0.92
C ARG A 7 15.40 -21.79 -1.45
N ARG A 8 14.48 -21.31 -2.29
CA ARG A 8 14.54 -19.93 -2.80
C ARG A 8 14.21 -18.90 -1.73
N ARG A 9 13.25 -19.17 -0.85
CA ARG A 9 12.92 -18.30 0.29
C ARG A 9 14.10 -18.13 1.25
N GLN A 10 14.74 -19.23 1.63
CA GLN A 10 15.93 -19.20 2.48
C GLN A 10 17.08 -18.42 1.83
N ARG A 11 17.34 -18.66 0.54
CA ARG A 11 18.36 -17.90 -0.22
C ARG A 11 18.06 -16.40 -0.30
N ALA A 12 16.79 -16.01 -0.28
CA ALA A 12 16.36 -14.61 -0.26
C ALA A 12 16.29 -14.02 1.16
N GLY A 13 16.62 -14.80 2.20
CA GLY A 13 16.56 -14.36 3.60
C GLY A 13 15.15 -14.19 4.15
N ILE A 14 14.16 -14.87 3.56
CA ILE A 14 12.77 -14.81 4.03
C ILE A 14 12.57 -15.89 5.11
N PRO A 15 12.22 -15.51 6.36
CA PRO A 15 11.94 -16.46 7.43
C PRO A 15 10.74 -17.36 7.12
N GLU A 16 10.70 -18.55 7.73
CA GLU A 16 9.68 -19.57 7.46
C GLU A 16 8.26 -19.06 7.80
N GLU A 17 8.14 -18.33 8.91
CA GLU A 17 6.93 -17.70 9.42
C GLU A 17 6.40 -16.56 8.52
N VAL A 18 7.22 -16.04 7.60
CA VAL A 18 6.82 -14.97 6.68
C VAL A 18 6.14 -15.56 5.45
N GLY A 19 4.81 -15.56 5.48
CA GLY A 19 3.96 -15.89 4.35
C GLY A 19 3.78 -14.74 3.34
N HIS A 20 2.97 -15.00 2.31
CA HIS A 20 2.63 -13.98 1.31
C HIS A 20 1.84 -12.83 1.93
N VAL A 21 2.26 -11.59 1.64
CA VAL A 21 1.54 -10.37 1.99
C VAL A 21 1.38 -9.53 0.74
N SER A 22 0.18 -8.98 0.51
CA SER A 22 -0.04 -8.08 -0.62
C SER A 22 0.85 -6.84 -0.50
N LYS A 23 1.30 -6.31 -1.65
CA LYS A 23 2.13 -5.10 -1.72
C LYS A 23 1.56 -3.95 -0.87
N THR A 24 0.25 -3.73 -0.95
CA THR A 24 -0.44 -2.66 -0.21
C THR A 24 -0.44 -2.91 1.30
N ARG A 25 -0.72 -4.13 1.75
CA ARG A 25 -0.69 -4.47 3.18
C ARG A 25 0.73 -4.42 3.74
N LEU A 26 1.72 -4.87 2.97
CA LEU A 26 3.12 -4.80 3.35
C LEU A 26 3.57 -3.34 3.53
N ALA A 27 3.18 -2.45 2.61
CA ALA A 27 3.47 -1.03 2.70
C ALA A 27 2.83 -0.36 3.92
N LEU A 28 1.55 -0.64 4.22
CA LEU A 28 0.90 -0.12 5.44
C LEU A 28 1.64 -0.58 6.70
N GLY A 29 2.02 -1.87 6.79
CA GLY A 29 2.78 -2.37 7.94
C GLY A 29 4.19 -1.77 8.07
N LEU A 30 4.81 -1.35 6.97
CA LEU A 30 6.07 -0.58 7.00
C LEU A 30 5.85 0.83 7.53
N LEU A 31 4.79 1.51 7.08
CA LEU A 31 4.44 2.86 7.53
C LEU A 31 4.06 2.87 9.01
N ASP A 32 3.26 1.89 9.46
CA ASP A 32 2.87 1.73 10.86
C ASP A 32 4.10 1.54 11.76
N ARG A 33 5.09 0.76 11.31
CA ARG A 33 6.37 0.58 12.03
C ARG A 33 7.18 1.88 12.12
N LEU A 34 7.23 2.67 11.04
CA LEU A 34 7.91 3.97 11.06
C LEU A 34 7.22 4.94 12.02
N ALA A 35 5.89 4.99 12.00
CA ALA A 35 5.11 5.82 12.90
C ALA A 35 5.29 5.42 14.37
N ALA A 36 5.38 4.12 14.66
CA ALA A 36 5.67 3.61 16.00
C ALA A 36 7.05 4.04 16.54
N GLN A 37 8.00 4.40 15.66
CA GLN A 37 9.29 4.98 16.04
C GLN A 37 9.23 6.51 16.23
N GLY A 38 8.05 7.12 16.17
CA GLY A 38 7.85 8.57 16.33
C GLY A 38 8.19 9.39 15.08
N LEU A 39 8.45 8.73 13.94
CA LEU A 39 8.74 9.42 12.68
C LEU A 39 7.45 9.97 12.07
N LYS A 40 7.40 11.28 11.83
CA LYS A 40 6.33 11.92 11.09
C LYS A 40 6.74 12.11 9.63
N VAL A 41 6.10 11.34 8.75
CA VAL A 41 6.21 11.55 7.30
C VAL A 41 5.23 12.67 6.92
N PRO A 42 5.68 13.79 6.35
CA PRO A 42 4.79 14.90 6.03
C PRO A 42 3.79 14.55 4.93
N VAL A 43 4.22 13.80 3.91
CA VAL A 43 3.39 13.33 2.80
C VAL A 43 3.94 11.99 2.28
N ILE A 44 3.05 11.03 2.04
CA ILE A 44 3.38 9.74 1.41
C ILE A 44 3.27 9.87 -0.11
N VAL A 45 4.29 9.44 -0.85
CA VAL A 45 4.26 9.42 -2.31
C VAL A 45 4.41 7.98 -2.80
N ALA A 46 3.51 7.51 -3.68
CA ALA A 46 3.59 6.14 -4.21
C ALA A 46 3.10 5.98 -5.67
N ASP A 47 3.46 4.85 -6.27
CA ASP A 47 3.14 4.49 -7.65
C ASP A 47 1.65 4.16 -7.88
N ALA A 48 1.23 4.05 -9.15
CA ALA A 48 -0.16 3.80 -9.56
C ALA A 48 -0.70 2.43 -9.14
N GLY A 49 0.18 1.49 -8.80
CA GLY A 49 -0.22 0.23 -8.16
C GLY A 49 -0.86 0.45 -6.79
N TYR A 50 -0.42 1.47 -6.04
CA TYR A 50 -1.05 1.88 -4.79
C TYR A 50 -2.25 2.80 -5.01
N GLY A 51 -2.17 3.71 -5.98
CA GLY A 51 -3.26 4.64 -6.32
C GLY A 51 -4.59 3.95 -6.64
N ARG A 52 -4.53 2.86 -7.43
CA ARG A 52 -5.70 2.02 -7.77
C ARG A 52 -6.33 1.31 -6.58
N SER A 53 -5.59 1.12 -5.48
CA SER A 53 -6.10 0.42 -4.30
C SER A 53 -6.89 1.38 -3.42
N VAL A 54 -8.22 1.36 -3.56
CA VAL A 54 -9.15 2.11 -2.70
C VAL A 54 -8.89 1.82 -1.21
N SER A 55 -8.74 0.54 -0.85
CA SER A 55 -8.46 0.13 0.53
C SER A 55 -7.15 0.70 1.07
N PHE A 56 -6.11 0.84 0.23
CA PHE A 56 -4.85 1.43 0.66
C PHE A 56 -5.02 2.92 0.94
N ARG A 57 -5.67 3.67 0.02
CA ARG A 57 -5.94 5.09 0.20
C ARG A 57 -6.79 5.37 1.45
N LEU A 58 -7.87 4.62 1.66
CA LEU A 58 -8.69 4.72 2.86
C LEU A 58 -7.89 4.45 4.14
N ALA A 59 -7.04 3.42 4.15
CA ALA A 59 -6.22 3.11 5.31
C ALA A 59 -5.21 4.22 5.66
N LEU A 60 -4.75 5.02 4.69
CA LEU A 60 -3.92 6.21 4.94
C LEU A 60 -4.77 7.35 5.53
N GLU A 61 -5.98 7.56 5.00
CA GLU A 61 -6.92 8.59 5.48
C GLU A 61 -7.35 8.34 6.92
N GLU A 62 -7.68 7.09 7.26
CA GLU A 62 -8.03 6.67 8.63
C GLU A 62 -6.91 6.94 9.63
N ARG A 63 -5.65 6.90 9.18
CA ARG A 63 -4.46 7.20 10.00
C ARG A 63 -4.10 8.69 10.01
N GLY A 64 -4.87 9.53 9.29
CA GLY A 64 -4.62 10.96 9.15
C GLY A 64 -3.38 11.30 8.32
N TRP A 65 -2.93 10.39 7.43
CA TRP A 65 -1.75 10.61 6.60
C TRP A 65 -2.11 11.24 5.27
N SER A 66 -1.42 12.34 4.95
CA SER A 66 -1.52 12.98 3.63
C SER A 66 -0.74 12.19 2.59
N TYR A 67 -1.27 12.10 1.37
CA TYR A 67 -0.64 11.32 0.31
C TYR A 67 -0.80 11.93 -1.10
N VAL A 68 0.13 11.57 -1.97
CA VAL A 68 0.09 11.78 -3.43
C VAL A 68 0.35 10.45 -4.10
N MET A 69 -0.59 9.99 -4.92
CA MET A 69 -0.42 8.74 -5.69
C MET A 69 -0.35 9.06 -7.17
N ALA A 70 0.52 8.35 -7.89
CA ALA A 70 0.38 8.29 -9.34
C ALA A 70 -0.98 7.67 -9.71
N ALA A 71 -1.62 8.21 -10.73
CA ALA A 71 -2.84 7.65 -11.30
C ALA A 71 -2.49 6.87 -12.56
N ASP A 72 -3.22 5.78 -12.83
CA ASP A 72 -3.14 5.14 -14.13
C ASP A 72 -3.78 6.08 -15.18
N PRO A 73 -3.20 6.24 -16.39
CA PRO A 73 -3.78 7.12 -17.41
C PRO A 73 -5.20 6.74 -17.86
N LYS A 74 -5.66 5.52 -17.54
CA LYS A 74 -7.04 5.08 -17.81
C LYS A 74 -8.00 5.37 -16.65
N GLU A 75 -7.51 5.79 -15.49
CA GLU A 75 -8.36 6.19 -14.38
C GLU A 75 -9.03 7.54 -14.66
N VAL A 76 -10.32 7.60 -14.37
CA VAL A 76 -11.11 8.82 -14.50
C VAL A 76 -11.30 9.42 -13.12
N ALA A 77 -10.69 10.57 -12.88
CA ALA A 77 -11.00 11.37 -11.71
C ALA A 77 -12.40 11.99 -11.87
N ARG A 78 -13.24 11.84 -10.85
CA ARG A 78 -14.54 12.51 -10.78
C ARG A 78 -14.46 13.68 -9.81
N PRO A 79 -15.25 14.75 -10.00
CA PRO A 79 -15.40 15.78 -8.98
C PRO A 79 -15.80 15.18 -7.63
N ALA A 80 -15.36 15.79 -6.53
CA ALA A 80 -15.62 15.28 -5.17
C ALA A 80 -17.12 15.08 -4.85
N GLY A 81 -18.01 15.85 -5.49
CA GLY A 81 -19.46 15.74 -5.33
C GLY A 81 -20.16 14.75 -6.29
N ALA A 82 -19.43 13.99 -7.11
CA ALA A 82 -20.02 13.05 -8.05
C ALA A 82 -20.73 11.89 -7.33
N LYS A 83 -21.91 11.51 -7.84
CA LYS A 83 -22.69 10.35 -7.35
C LYS A 83 -22.66 9.21 -8.37
N PRO A 84 -22.69 7.94 -7.93
CA PRO A 84 -22.87 6.81 -8.84
C PRO A 84 -24.14 6.97 -9.68
N TYR A 85 -24.07 6.59 -10.95
CA TYR A 85 -25.28 6.48 -11.79
C TYR A 85 -26.19 5.38 -11.23
N GLN A 86 -27.49 5.64 -11.16
CA GLN A 86 -28.51 4.69 -10.70
C GLN A 86 -29.22 4.03 -11.86
#